data_AF-A0A7G5XWR3-F1
#
_entry.id   AF-A0A7G5XWR3-F1
#
_cell.length_a   1.000
_cell.length_b   1.000
_cell.length_c   1.000
_cell.angle_alpha   90.00
_cell.angle_beta   90.00
_cell.angle_gamma   90.00
#
_symmetry.space_group_name_H-M   'P 1'
#
loop_
_entity.id
_entity.type
_entity.pdbx_description
1 polymer ?
#
loop_
_entity_poly.entity_id
_entity_poly.type
_entity_poly.pdbx_seq_one_letter_code
_entity_poly.pdbx_strand_id
1 'polypeptide(L)'
;MRGLPRRDHGLDQGPLLVGDITRVRLAIAHPVTQANPERLTGNNASPSPHRVIISRTEDHVPHSQARTWADQAVTGNPYAWAAYGALADALTQLGDDQGAEAAVQRMLDLHPSTASFTRAAYILELQGRTEEAAQALRRGLEDASNPADEAFCQHYLGELAFNTGATTPALQRYRKALALDPSFTAALAGAARAEAALGQSDRAVTDYRTAISRVPQPQYVLELGELLESLGRPTEARAQYLVLEAEQKLFAINGVVDDLNLGQYQADHGNPRLAVTLLTAEWGRRRSVLVADALSWALHRAGQDAQALPLAREANRLGWRDATVRYHRGVIEQSLGDDQPARTDLAGALAANPVFSPLHAPDARARLARLEGQQ
;
A
#
# COMPACT_ATOMS: atom_id res chain seq x y z
N MET A 1 -39.55 -6.10 -45.42
CA MET A 1 -38.15 -5.83 -45.01
C MET A 1 -38.11 -5.74 -43.48
N ARG A 2 -37.17 -6.48 -42.87
CA ARG A 2 -36.58 -6.39 -41.51
C ARG A 2 -37.15 -5.27 -40.62
N GLY A 3 -37.69 -5.48 -39.41
CA GLY A 3 -37.18 -6.32 -38.32
C GLY A 3 -36.41 -5.43 -37.33
N LEU A 4 -37.10 -4.89 -36.33
CA LEU A 4 -36.50 -4.31 -35.11
C LEU A 4 -37.36 -4.70 -33.91
N PRO A 5 -36.85 -5.52 -32.96
CA PRO A 5 -37.54 -5.75 -31.70
C PRO A 5 -37.13 -4.70 -30.67
N ARG A 6 -38.09 -4.39 -29.79
CA ARG A 6 -37.90 -3.67 -28.53
C ARG A 6 -36.82 -4.35 -27.69
N ARG A 7 -35.96 -3.55 -27.05
CA ARG A 7 -35.18 -3.99 -25.89
C ARG A 7 -35.66 -3.22 -24.67
N ASP A 8 -36.20 -3.98 -23.73
CA ASP A 8 -36.45 -3.57 -22.37
C ASP A 8 -35.14 -3.11 -21.72
N HIS A 9 -35.15 -1.93 -21.11
CA HIS A 9 -34.10 -1.49 -20.20
C HIS A 9 -34.36 -2.10 -18.83
N GLY A 10 -34.00 -3.38 -18.67
CA GLY A 10 -33.75 -3.97 -17.37
C GLY A 10 -32.36 -3.54 -16.89
N LEU A 11 -32.30 -2.59 -15.97
CA LEU A 11 -31.10 -2.28 -15.19
C LEU A 11 -30.89 -3.42 -14.19
N ASP A 12 -30.24 -4.49 -14.65
CA ASP A 12 -29.76 -5.57 -13.79
C ASP A 12 -28.49 -5.09 -13.08
N GLN A 13 -28.65 -4.68 -11.81
CA GLN A 13 -27.58 -4.31 -10.90
C GLN A 13 -27.02 -5.60 -10.27
N GLY A 14 -26.02 -6.20 -10.94
CA GLY A 14 -25.23 -7.32 -10.42
C GLY A 14 -23.91 -6.85 -9.78
N PRO A 15 -23.41 -7.53 -8.73
CA PRO A 15 -22.30 -7.06 -7.90
C PRO A 15 -20.94 -7.17 -8.62
N LEU A 16 -20.17 -6.08 -8.58
CA LEU A 16 -18.78 -6.00 -9.06
C LEU A 16 -17.84 -6.38 -7.89
N LEU A 17 -17.15 -7.51 -8.02
CA LEU A 17 -16.16 -8.03 -7.08
C LEU A 17 -14.84 -8.35 -7.83
N VAL A 18 -13.72 -8.17 -7.12
CA VAL A 18 -12.32 -8.53 -7.46
C VAL A 18 -11.64 -7.62 -8.49
N GLY A 19 -10.47 -7.03 -8.26
CA GLY A 19 -9.51 -7.03 -7.15
C GLY A 19 -8.22 -6.39 -7.70
N ASP A 20 -7.70 -5.36 -7.05
CA ASP A 20 -6.40 -4.78 -7.40
C ASP A 20 -5.76 -4.30 -6.11
N ILE A 21 -4.67 -4.97 -5.78
CA ILE A 21 -4.23 -5.22 -4.41
C ILE A 21 -2.89 -4.52 -4.21
N THR A 22 -2.74 -3.93 -3.02
CA THR A 22 -1.85 -2.82 -2.71
C THR A 22 -2.32 -1.54 -3.43
N ARG A 23 -3.20 -0.71 -2.84
CA ARG A 23 -3.54 0.62 -3.41
C ARG A 23 -3.41 1.79 -2.45
N VAL A 24 -3.25 1.59 -1.14
CA VAL A 24 -3.25 2.76 -0.25
C VAL A 24 -1.87 3.43 -0.14
N ARG A 25 -0.77 2.69 -0.34
CA ARG A 25 0.55 3.26 -0.70
C ARG A 25 0.92 3.07 -2.19
N LEU A 26 0.09 2.36 -2.95
CA LEU A 26 0.30 2.06 -4.37
C LEU A 26 -0.67 2.76 -5.33
N ALA A 27 -1.68 3.55 -4.94
CA ALA A 27 -2.51 4.28 -5.93
C ALA A 27 -1.72 5.40 -6.64
N ILE A 28 -0.54 5.69 -6.12
CA ILE A 28 0.51 6.44 -6.81
C ILE A 28 1.25 5.59 -7.85
N ALA A 29 1.26 4.27 -7.68
CA ALA A 29 1.96 3.27 -8.48
C ALA A 29 1.04 2.15 -9.03
N HIS A 30 -0.15 2.49 -9.51
CA HIS A 30 -0.79 1.60 -10.48
C HIS A 30 -0.23 1.86 -11.86
N PRO A 31 0.17 0.79 -12.56
CA PRO A 31 0.44 0.90 -13.97
C PRO A 31 -0.83 1.47 -14.62
N VAL A 32 -0.63 2.20 -15.71
CA VAL A 32 -1.58 2.10 -16.80
C VAL A 32 -1.59 0.61 -17.19
N THR A 33 -2.36 -0.24 -16.48
CA THR A 33 -2.44 -1.70 -16.70
C THR A 33 -3.14 -2.04 -18.00
N GLN A 34 -3.32 -1.05 -18.87
CA GLN A 34 -3.84 -1.17 -20.22
C GLN A 34 -3.18 -0.18 -21.16
N ALA A 35 -1.88 -0.33 -21.39
CA ALA A 35 -1.29 0.36 -22.50
C ALA A 35 -0.37 -0.53 -23.32
N ASN A 36 -0.95 -1.04 -24.39
CA ASN A 36 -0.26 -1.14 -25.67
C ASN A 36 0.55 0.16 -25.89
N PRO A 37 1.84 0.12 -26.31
CA PRO A 37 2.69 1.30 -26.53
C PRO A 37 1.98 2.48 -27.22
N GLU A 38 1.03 2.22 -28.13
CA GLU A 38 0.22 3.24 -28.81
C GLU A 38 -0.63 4.14 -27.89
N ARG A 39 -0.98 3.68 -26.67
CA ARG A 39 -1.76 4.45 -25.68
C ARG A 39 -0.89 5.33 -24.77
N LEU A 40 0.40 5.01 -24.59
CA LEU A 40 1.34 5.81 -23.80
C LEU A 40 1.96 6.96 -24.61
N THR A 41 1.91 6.90 -25.94
CA THR A 41 2.50 7.93 -26.81
C THR A 41 1.69 9.23 -26.88
N GLY A 42 0.43 9.24 -26.43
CA GLY A 42 -0.48 10.38 -26.51
C GLY A 42 -0.60 11.18 -25.20
N ASN A 43 -0.45 12.51 -25.28
CA ASN A 43 -0.66 13.43 -24.14
C ASN A 43 -2.14 13.53 -23.67
N ASN A 44 -3.07 12.84 -24.36
CA ASN A 44 -4.52 12.89 -24.13
C ASN A 44 -5.07 11.70 -23.32
N ALA A 45 -4.22 10.83 -22.79
CA ALA A 45 -4.67 9.83 -21.83
C ALA A 45 -5.06 10.56 -20.54
N SER A 46 -6.32 10.99 -20.37
CA SER A 46 -6.82 11.58 -19.12
C SER A 46 -6.54 10.61 -17.97
N PRO A 47 -5.52 10.88 -17.12
CA PRO A 47 -5.24 10.05 -15.98
C PRO A 47 -5.89 10.78 -14.82
N SER A 48 -7.22 10.82 -14.78
CA SER A 48 -7.84 11.12 -13.49
C SER A 48 -7.26 10.09 -12.52
N PRO A 49 -6.69 10.46 -11.37
CA PRO A 49 -6.19 9.53 -10.36
C PRO A 49 -7.23 8.47 -9.95
N HIS A 50 -8.51 8.72 -10.29
CA HIS A 50 -9.68 7.87 -10.05
C HIS A 50 -10.18 7.07 -11.25
N ARG A 51 -9.73 7.37 -12.48
CA ARG A 51 -10.11 6.58 -13.67
C ARG A 51 -9.12 5.44 -13.86
N VAL A 52 -9.25 4.47 -12.97
CA VAL A 52 -8.82 3.09 -13.24
C VAL A 52 -9.70 2.60 -14.39
N ILE A 53 -9.18 2.59 -15.61
CA ILE A 53 -9.84 1.87 -16.70
C ILE A 53 -9.73 0.38 -16.35
N ILE A 54 -10.72 -0.13 -15.64
CA ILE A 54 -10.95 -1.55 -15.47
C ILE A 54 -11.56 -2.02 -16.80
N SER A 55 -10.73 -2.42 -17.77
CA SER A 55 -11.20 -3.38 -18.79
C SER A 55 -10.84 -4.78 -18.32
N ARG A 56 -11.85 -5.64 -18.43
CA ARG A 56 -11.80 -7.09 -18.33
C ARG A 56 -10.54 -7.67 -18.98
N THR A 57 -10.02 -8.70 -18.30
CA THR A 57 -9.33 -9.88 -18.83
C THR A 57 -8.11 -9.60 -19.71
N GLU A 58 -6.91 -9.75 -19.13
CA GLU A 58 -5.76 -10.54 -19.63
C GLU A 58 -4.45 -9.94 -19.08
N ASP A 59 -3.71 -10.81 -18.38
CA ASP A 59 -2.34 -10.67 -17.84
C ASP A 59 -2.06 -9.59 -16.79
N HIS A 60 -1.76 -10.04 -15.56
CA HIS A 60 -0.92 -9.27 -14.63
C HIS A 60 0.43 -9.02 -15.29
N VAL A 61 0.57 -7.87 -15.95
CA VAL A 61 1.81 -7.47 -16.61
C VAL A 61 2.94 -7.43 -15.57
N PRO A 62 3.99 -8.25 -15.69
CA PRO A 62 5.15 -8.18 -14.80
C PRO A 62 5.77 -6.78 -14.82
N HIS A 63 6.26 -6.28 -13.69
CA HIS A 63 6.88 -4.95 -13.61
C HIS A 63 8.06 -4.77 -14.56
N SER A 64 8.78 -5.85 -14.88
CA SER A 64 9.83 -5.86 -15.92
C SER A 64 9.28 -5.58 -17.33
N GLN A 65 8.10 -6.10 -17.65
CA GLN A 65 7.42 -5.83 -18.91
C GLN A 65 6.82 -4.42 -18.91
N ALA A 66 6.24 -3.97 -17.79
CA ALA A 66 5.76 -2.60 -17.64
C ALA A 66 6.90 -1.58 -17.84
N ARG A 67 8.08 -1.84 -17.25
CA ARG A 67 9.29 -1.06 -17.51
C ARG A 67 9.64 -1.03 -18.99
N THR A 68 9.65 -2.19 -19.65
CA THR A 68 9.98 -2.29 -21.09
C THR A 68 9.05 -1.44 -21.95
N TRP A 69 7.74 -1.47 -21.69
CA TRP A 69 6.78 -0.64 -22.43
C TRP A 69 6.93 0.84 -22.12
N ALA A 70 7.18 1.19 -20.85
CA ALA A 70 7.42 2.57 -20.47
C ALA A 70 8.71 3.12 -21.13
N ASP A 71 9.79 2.34 -21.16
CA ASP A 71 11.05 2.66 -21.85
C ASP A 71 10.82 2.89 -23.36
N GLN A 72 10.03 2.03 -24.01
CA GLN A 72 9.65 2.20 -25.41
C GLN A 72 8.83 3.49 -25.62
N ALA A 73 7.88 3.78 -24.73
CA ALA A 73 7.05 4.97 -24.83
C ALA A 73 7.85 6.27 -24.66
N VAL A 74 8.76 6.34 -23.67
CA VAL A 74 9.61 7.53 -23.48
C VAL A 74 10.63 7.68 -24.60
N THR A 75 11.10 6.58 -25.20
CA THR A 75 11.98 6.62 -26.38
C THR A 75 11.25 7.13 -27.62
N GLY A 76 10.01 6.65 -27.85
CA GLY A 76 9.18 7.06 -28.98
C GLY A 76 8.66 8.50 -28.85
N ASN A 77 8.40 8.97 -27.62
CA ASN A 77 8.03 10.35 -27.33
C ASN A 77 8.63 10.81 -25.99
N PRO A 78 9.78 11.53 -26.00
CA PRO A 78 10.43 12.03 -24.79
C PRO A 78 9.63 13.07 -23.98
N TYR A 79 8.49 13.53 -24.50
CA TYR A 79 7.57 14.48 -23.85
C TYR A 79 6.30 13.82 -23.31
N ALA A 80 6.14 12.50 -23.47
CA ALA A 80 5.02 11.74 -22.91
C ALA A 80 5.16 11.61 -21.38
N TRP A 81 4.78 12.66 -20.65
CA TRP A 81 4.92 12.75 -19.18
C TRP A 81 4.28 11.55 -18.44
N ALA A 82 3.15 11.04 -18.92
CA ALA A 82 2.47 9.89 -18.32
C ALA A 82 3.30 8.59 -18.40
N ALA A 83 4.12 8.43 -19.44
CA ALA A 83 5.01 7.28 -19.58
C ALA A 83 6.12 7.29 -18.53
N TYR A 84 6.60 8.47 -18.12
CA TYR A 84 7.54 8.60 -17.02
C TYR A 84 6.91 8.24 -15.66
N GLY A 85 5.61 8.48 -15.49
CA GLY A 85 4.87 7.99 -14.31
C GLY A 85 4.85 6.46 -14.25
N ALA A 86 4.47 5.80 -15.35
CA ALA A 86 4.50 4.34 -15.44
C ALA A 86 5.92 3.75 -15.27
N LEU A 87 6.93 4.45 -15.80
CA LEU A 87 8.33 4.08 -15.63
C LEU A 87 8.76 4.16 -14.16
N ALA A 88 8.44 5.27 -13.47
CA ALA A 88 8.74 5.45 -12.06
C ALA A 88 8.11 4.35 -11.20
N ASP A 89 6.84 4.04 -11.47
CA ASP A 89 6.09 3.00 -10.78
C ASP A 89 6.75 1.62 -10.95
N ALA A 90 7.08 1.24 -12.20
CA ALA A 90 7.74 -0.03 -12.50
C ALA A 90 9.14 -0.13 -11.88
N LEU A 91 9.94 0.93 -11.98
CA LEU A 91 11.30 0.97 -11.41
C LEU A 91 11.28 0.87 -9.88
N THR A 92 10.30 1.49 -9.23
CA THR A 92 10.10 1.37 -7.77
C THR A 92 9.81 -0.07 -7.36
N GLN A 93 8.94 -0.76 -8.11
CA GLN A 93 8.63 -2.17 -7.84
C GLN A 93 9.82 -3.10 -8.12
N LEU A 94 10.68 -2.74 -9.08
CA LEU A 94 11.91 -3.47 -9.41
C LEU A 94 13.11 -3.10 -8.54
N GLY A 95 12.96 -2.19 -7.57
CA GLY A 95 14.02 -1.78 -6.65
C GLY A 95 15.08 -0.83 -7.24
N ASP A 96 14.84 -0.29 -8.44
CA ASP A 96 15.69 0.70 -9.11
C ASP A 96 15.28 2.12 -8.70
N ASP A 97 15.66 2.53 -7.50
CA ASP A 97 15.14 3.78 -6.91
C ASP A 97 15.74 5.03 -7.53
N GLN A 98 17.00 4.95 -8.00
CA GLN A 98 17.62 6.04 -8.74
C GLN A 98 16.89 6.28 -10.07
N GLY A 99 16.59 5.20 -10.80
CA GLY A 99 15.79 5.29 -12.01
C GLY A 99 14.36 5.79 -11.72
N ALA A 100 13.74 5.33 -10.63
CA ALA A 100 12.41 5.79 -10.24
C ALA A 100 12.37 7.29 -9.91
N GLU A 101 13.34 7.80 -9.14
CA GLU A 101 13.47 9.23 -8.83
C GLU A 101 13.72 10.06 -10.09
N ALA A 102 14.60 9.60 -10.98
CA ALA A 102 14.85 10.28 -12.25
C ALA A 102 13.60 10.35 -13.14
N ALA A 103 12.83 9.25 -13.22
CA ALA A 103 11.59 9.20 -13.98
C ALA A 103 10.53 10.14 -13.38
N VAL A 104 10.36 10.15 -12.05
CA VAL A 104 9.41 11.05 -11.38
C VAL A 104 9.80 12.52 -11.53
N GLN A 105 11.10 12.84 -11.48
CA GLN A 105 11.59 14.20 -11.71
C GLN A 105 11.30 14.62 -13.14
N ARG A 106 11.53 13.74 -14.13
CA ARG A 106 11.23 14.04 -15.53
C ARG A 106 9.73 14.24 -15.77
N MET A 107 8.88 13.46 -15.09
CA MET A 107 7.43 13.65 -15.10
C MET A 107 7.05 15.03 -14.57
N LEU A 108 7.64 15.46 -13.44
CA LEU A 108 7.44 16.79 -12.86
C LEU A 108 7.90 17.91 -13.79
N ASP A 109 9.05 17.77 -14.44
CA ASP A 109 9.58 18.79 -15.36
C ASP A 109 8.69 19.01 -16.59
N LEU A 110 8.06 17.94 -17.07
CA LEU A 110 7.20 17.96 -18.26
C LEU A 110 5.77 18.42 -17.94
N HIS A 111 5.23 17.98 -16.81
CA HIS A 111 3.83 18.23 -16.44
C HIS A 111 3.63 18.20 -14.92
N PRO A 112 3.94 19.32 -14.22
CA PRO A 112 3.58 19.48 -12.82
C PRO A 112 2.07 19.34 -12.66
N SER A 113 1.63 18.33 -11.93
CA SER A 113 0.22 18.02 -11.71
C SER A 113 -0.01 17.23 -10.43
N THR A 114 -1.26 17.10 -9.98
CA THR A 114 -1.62 16.17 -8.88
C THR A 114 -0.99 14.78 -9.06
N ALA A 115 -1.00 14.23 -10.29
CA ALA A 115 -0.45 12.90 -10.57
C ALA A 115 1.08 12.83 -10.42
N SER A 116 1.82 13.88 -10.81
CA SER A 116 3.28 13.90 -10.69
C SER A 116 3.71 14.20 -9.25
N PHE A 117 3.01 15.10 -8.55
CA PHE A 117 3.30 15.45 -7.16
C PHE A 117 3.07 14.30 -6.20
N THR A 118 2.00 13.54 -6.40
CA THR A 118 1.71 12.37 -5.57
C THR A 118 2.76 11.27 -5.81
N ARG A 119 3.17 11.01 -7.06
CA ARG A 119 4.33 10.15 -7.38
C ARG A 119 5.63 10.57 -6.73
N ALA A 120 5.96 11.85 -6.81
CA ALA A 120 7.12 12.38 -6.12
C ALA A 120 7.03 12.17 -4.61
N ALA A 121 5.86 12.41 -4.00
CA ALA A 121 5.67 12.23 -2.57
C ALA A 121 5.93 10.79 -2.11
N TYR A 122 5.51 9.79 -2.88
CA TYR A 122 5.77 8.39 -2.55
C TYR A 122 7.27 8.06 -2.54
N ILE A 123 8.01 8.47 -3.57
CA ILE A 123 9.46 8.28 -3.64
C ILE A 123 10.16 9.00 -2.47
N LEU A 124 9.77 10.25 -2.21
CA LEU A 124 10.30 11.04 -1.10
C LEU A 124 10.03 10.39 0.26
N GLU A 125 8.84 9.82 0.47
CA GLU A 125 8.51 9.09 1.70
C GLU A 125 9.41 7.86 1.89
N LEU A 126 9.59 7.04 0.85
CA LEU A 126 10.49 5.88 0.88
C LEU A 126 11.94 6.29 1.18
N GLN A 127 12.36 7.48 0.73
CA GLN A 127 13.68 8.04 1.03
C GLN A 127 13.80 8.66 2.45
N GLY A 128 12.74 8.58 3.27
CA GLY A 128 12.70 9.20 4.60
C GLY A 128 12.59 10.73 4.56
N ARG A 129 12.38 11.32 3.37
CA ARG A 129 12.19 12.77 3.14
C ARG A 129 10.72 13.16 3.35
N THR A 130 10.19 12.79 4.51
CA THR A 130 8.77 12.90 4.88
C THR A 130 8.21 14.33 4.75
N GLU A 131 8.96 15.35 5.15
CA GLU A 131 8.48 16.74 5.02
C GLU A 131 8.41 17.18 3.55
N GLU A 132 9.35 16.75 2.72
CA GLU A 132 9.32 17.03 1.28
C GLU A 132 8.18 16.27 0.61
N ALA A 133 7.88 15.04 1.04
CA ALA A 133 6.70 14.30 0.61
C ALA A 133 5.40 15.06 0.95
N ALA A 134 5.30 15.60 2.17
CA ALA A 134 4.15 16.41 2.59
C ALA A 134 4.03 17.70 1.75
N GLN A 135 5.14 18.34 1.41
CA GLN A 135 5.16 19.51 0.53
C GLN A 135 4.71 19.16 -0.89
N ALA A 136 5.19 18.05 -1.45
CA ALA A 136 4.75 17.57 -2.76
C ALA A 136 3.23 17.32 -2.77
N LEU A 137 2.68 16.62 -1.77
CA LEU A 137 1.23 16.40 -1.65
C LEU A 137 0.43 17.69 -1.51
N ARG A 138 0.94 18.69 -0.77
CA ARG A 138 0.31 20.01 -0.67
C ARG A 138 0.28 20.73 -2.02
N ARG A 139 1.36 20.67 -2.80
CA ARG A 139 1.37 21.21 -4.17
C ARG A 139 0.41 20.46 -5.09
N GLY A 140 0.33 19.14 -4.97
CA GLY A 140 -0.65 18.33 -5.69
C GLY A 140 -2.10 18.66 -5.31
N LEU A 141 -2.34 19.08 -4.07
CA LEU A 141 -3.64 19.57 -3.60
C LEU A 141 -3.96 20.97 -4.14
N GLU A 142 -2.99 21.88 -4.18
CA GLU A 142 -3.14 23.23 -4.75
C GLU A 142 -3.42 23.19 -6.25
N ASP A 143 -2.85 22.22 -6.96
CA ASP A 143 -3.05 22.01 -8.40
C ASP A 143 -4.32 21.20 -8.74
N ALA A 144 -4.97 20.61 -7.74
CA ALA A 144 -6.14 19.76 -7.95
C ALA A 144 -7.26 20.50 -8.69
N SER A 145 -7.66 19.95 -9.83
CA SER A 145 -8.63 20.57 -10.74
C SER A 145 -10.08 20.13 -10.50
N ASN A 146 -10.28 19.08 -9.70
CA ASN A 146 -11.58 18.49 -9.43
C ASN A 146 -11.64 17.88 -8.01
N PRO A 147 -12.85 17.65 -7.45
CA PRO A 147 -13.01 17.13 -6.09
C PRO A 147 -12.36 15.77 -5.86
N ALA A 148 -12.26 14.95 -6.91
CA ALA A 148 -11.65 13.64 -6.80
C ALA A 148 -10.13 13.79 -6.60
N ASP A 149 -9.44 14.59 -7.42
CA ASP A 149 -8.01 14.91 -7.22
C ASP A 149 -7.74 15.47 -5.83
N GLU A 150 -8.62 16.36 -5.36
CA GLU A 150 -8.53 16.92 -4.01
C GLU A 150 -8.66 15.82 -2.95
N ALA A 151 -9.67 14.94 -3.08
CA ALA A 151 -9.88 13.81 -2.17
C ALA A 151 -8.66 12.88 -2.12
N PHE A 152 -8.06 12.60 -3.28
CA PHE A 152 -6.84 11.79 -3.42
C PHE A 152 -5.67 12.40 -2.64
N CYS A 153 -5.38 13.69 -2.84
CA CYS A 153 -4.33 14.39 -2.09
C CYS A 153 -4.62 14.44 -0.58
N GLN A 154 -5.87 14.69 -0.18
CA GLN A 154 -6.25 14.67 1.23
C GLN A 154 -6.03 13.28 1.85
N HIS A 155 -6.38 12.20 1.14
CA HIS A 155 -6.13 10.84 1.60
C HIS A 155 -4.64 10.56 1.82
N TYR A 156 -3.77 10.89 0.86
CA TYR A 156 -2.33 10.68 1.00
C TYR A 156 -1.65 11.56 2.05
N LEU A 157 -2.14 12.79 2.25
CA LEU A 157 -1.73 13.60 3.41
C LEU A 157 -2.16 12.95 4.73
N GLY A 158 -3.30 12.25 4.73
CA GLY A 158 -3.77 11.44 5.85
C GLY A 158 -2.85 10.26 6.12
N GLU A 159 -2.47 9.49 5.09
CA GLU A 159 -1.55 8.35 5.24
C GLU A 159 -0.21 8.82 5.81
N LEU A 160 0.39 9.88 5.24
CA LEU A 160 1.66 10.41 5.73
C LEU A 160 1.57 10.90 7.19
N ALA A 161 0.46 11.57 7.55
CA ALA A 161 0.21 11.99 8.92
C ALA A 161 0.04 10.79 9.86
N PHE A 162 -0.66 9.73 9.43
CA PHE A 162 -0.83 8.54 10.25
C PHE A 162 0.52 7.84 10.47
N ASN A 163 1.31 7.64 9.40
CA ASN A 163 2.61 6.98 9.43
C ASN A 163 3.64 7.70 10.32
N THR A 164 3.44 9.00 10.56
CA THR A 164 4.28 9.83 11.44
C THR A 164 3.68 10.03 12.84
N GLY A 165 2.66 9.25 13.21
CA GLY A 165 2.02 9.29 14.52
C GLY A 165 1.07 10.49 14.73
N ALA A 166 0.91 11.36 13.74
CA ALA A 166 -0.02 12.49 13.74
C ALA A 166 -1.47 12.03 13.47
N THR A 167 -1.98 11.16 14.36
CA THR A 167 -3.24 10.43 14.18
C THR A 167 -4.47 11.33 14.09
N THR A 168 -4.57 12.37 14.94
CA THR A 168 -5.69 13.32 14.88
C THR A 168 -5.68 14.13 13.57
N PRO A 169 -4.54 14.73 13.15
CA PRO A 169 -4.43 15.30 11.81
C PRO A 169 -4.77 14.32 10.68
N ALA A 170 -4.34 13.05 10.77
CA ALA A 170 -4.66 12.04 9.77
C ALA A 170 -6.17 11.83 9.62
N LEU A 171 -6.88 11.65 10.74
CA LEU A 171 -8.34 11.50 10.73
C LEU A 171 -9.06 12.71 10.12
N GLN A 172 -8.58 13.93 10.38
CA GLN A 172 -9.14 15.13 9.76
C GLN A 172 -8.94 15.13 8.24
N ARG A 173 -7.79 14.67 7.76
CA ARG A 173 -7.48 14.56 6.32
C ARG A 173 -8.35 13.51 5.63
N TYR A 174 -8.49 12.33 6.23
CA TYR A 174 -9.41 11.31 5.70
C TYR A 174 -10.87 11.79 5.65
N ARG A 175 -11.33 12.50 6.69
CA ARG A 175 -12.69 13.07 6.71
C ARG A 175 -12.88 14.15 5.63
N LYS A 176 -11.86 14.95 5.31
CA LYS A 176 -11.91 15.87 4.17
C LYS A 176 -12.03 15.11 2.85
N ALA A 177 -11.22 14.06 2.67
CA ALA A 177 -11.33 13.20 1.48
C ALA A 177 -12.74 12.60 1.33
N LEU A 178 -13.32 12.08 2.42
CA LEU A 178 -14.67 11.52 2.44
C LEU A 178 -15.79 12.56 2.25
N ALA A 179 -15.57 13.82 2.63
CA ALA A 179 -16.52 14.90 2.36
C ALA A 179 -16.54 15.29 0.87
N LEU A 180 -15.41 15.17 0.20
CA LEU A 180 -15.25 15.44 -1.24
C LEU A 180 -15.73 14.26 -2.08
N ASP A 181 -15.40 13.04 -1.67
CA ASP A 181 -15.84 11.78 -2.28
C ASP A 181 -16.24 10.77 -1.19
N PRO A 182 -17.55 10.67 -0.85
CA PRO A 182 -18.06 9.70 0.11
C PRO A 182 -17.86 8.23 -0.31
N SER A 183 -17.56 7.97 -1.58
CA SER A 183 -17.30 6.63 -2.11
C SER A 183 -15.83 6.22 -2.01
N PHE A 184 -14.95 7.14 -1.61
CA PHE A 184 -13.50 6.89 -1.55
C PHE A 184 -13.14 5.92 -0.43
N THR A 185 -13.20 4.64 -0.76
CA THR A 185 -13.13 3.53 0.20
C THR A 185 -11.78 3.45 0.91
N ALA A 186 -10.69 3.88 0.26
CA ALA A 186 -9.37 3.99 0.88
C ALA A 186 -9.33 5.01 2.01
N ALA A 187 -9.96 6.18 1.83
CA ALA A 187 -10.08 7.17 2.89
C ALA A 187 -10.98 6.69 4.05
N LEU A 188 -11.99 5.87 3.75
CA LEU A 188 -12.84 5.24 4.78
C LEU A 188 -12.04 4.26 5.65
N ALA A 189 -11.24 3.39 5.03
CA ALA A 189 -10.36 2.48 5.76
C ALA A 189 -9.28 3.24 6.56
N GLY A 190 -8.65 4.27 5.96
CA GLY A 190 -7.69 5.12 6.67
C GLY A 190 -8.32 5.85 7.87
N ALA A 191 -9.56 6.35 7.73
CA ALA A 191 -10.32 6.93 8.83
C ALA A 191 -10.55 5.89 9.94
N ALA A 192 -11.00 4.68 9.60
CA ALA A 192 -11.20 3.60 10.55
C ALA A 192 -9.91 3.24 11.30
N ARG A 193 -8.76 3.20 10.59
CA ARG A 193 -7.44 2.98 11.19
C ARG A 193 -7.08 4.07 12.21
N ALA A 194 -7.28 5.33 11.85
CA ALA A 194 -7.02 6.46 12.75
C ALA A 194 -8.00 6.50 13.93
N GLU A 195 -9.26 6.13 13.72
CA GLU A 195 -10.28 6.02 14.76
C GLU A 195 -9.93 4.93 15.78
N ALA A 196 -9.50 3.76 15.32
CA ALA A 196 -9.01 2.69 16.19
C ALA A 196 -7.82 3.16 17.04
N ALA A 197 -6.85 3.82 16.43
CA ALA A 197 -5.69 4.38 17.12
C ALA A 197 -6.05 5.48 18.16
N LEU A 198 -7.18 6.17 17.97
CA LEU A 198 -7.74 7.15 18.92
C LEU A 198 -8.70 6.53 19.95
N GLY A 199 -8.84 5.21 19.99
CA GLY A 199 -9.74 4.50 20.90
C GLY A 199 -11.22 4.55 20.52
N GLN A 200 -11.56 4.99 19.31
CA GLN A 200 -12.92 5.05 18.78
C GLN A 200 -13.30 3.71 18.12
N SER A 201 -13.11 2.61 18.87
CA SER A 201 -13.10 1.24 18.35
C SER A 201 -14.42 0.80 17.69
N ASP A 202 -15.57 1.15 18.26
CA ASP A 202 -16.88 0.79 17.68
C ASP A 202 -17.12 1.44 16.32
N ARG A 203 -16.67 2.70 16.19
CA ARG A 203 -16.76 3.45 14.94
C ARG A 203 -15.79 2.87 13.91
N ALA A 204 -14.54 2.61 14.30
CA ALA A 204 -13.54 1.98 13.45
C ALA A 204 -14.03 0.63 12.89
N VAL A 205 -14.59 -0.24 13.73
CA VAL A 205 -15.16 -1.53 13.28
C VAL A 205 -16.30 -1.32 12.28
N THR A 206 -17.16 -0.33 12.51
CA THR A 206 -18.27 0.00 11.60
C THR A 206 -17.77 0.53 10.25
N ASP A 207 -16.80 1.43 10.26
CA ASP A 207 -16.26 2.06 9.06
C ASP A 207 -15.42 1.05 8.25
N TYR A 208 -14.65 0.16 8.89
CA TYR A 208 -14.00 -0.97 8.21
C TYR A 208 -15.01 -1.93 7.58
N ARG A 209 -16.07 -2.32 8.29
CA ARG A 209 -17.13 -3.17 7.71
C ARG A 209 -17.78 -2.52 6.50
N THR A 210 -17.97 -1.21 6.54
CA THR A 210 -18.49 -0.44 5.42
C THR A 210 -17.49 -0.37 4.26
N ALA A 211 -16.19 -0.23 4.56
CA ALA A 211 -15.15 -0.26 3.52
C ALA A 211 -15.09 -1.64 2.84
N ILE A 212 -15.09 -2.73 3.61
CA ILE A 212 -15.04 -4.11 3.12
C ILE A 212 -16.29 -4.47 2.32
N SER A 213 -17.48 -4.01 2.74
CA SER A 213 -18.72 -4.29 1.99
C SER A 213 -18.77 -3.59 0.63
N ARG A 214 -18.03 -2.49 0.45
CA ARG A 214 -17.88 -1.80 -0.84
C ARG A 214 -16.79 -2.42 -1.69
N VAL A 215 -15.61 -2.60 -1.09
CA VAL A 215 -14.45 -3.21 -1.73
C VAL A 215 -13.78 -4.12 -0.71
N PRO A 216 -13.97 -5.45 -0.81
CA PRO A 216 -13.33 -6.40 0.10
C PRO A 216 -11.86 -6.55 -0.32
N GLN A 217 -11.04 -5.59 0.10
CA GLN A 217 -9.59 -5.65 -0.11
C GLN A 217 -8.96 -6.48 1.01
N PRO A 218 -8.01 -7.38 0.70
CA PRO A 218 -7.33 -8.20 1.72
C PRO A 218 -6.75 -7.36 2.87
N GLN A 219 -6.19 -6.18 2.56
CA GLN A 219 -5.67 -5.26 3.58
C GLN A 219 -6.73 -4.81 4.58
N TYR A 220 -7.93 -4.42 4.13
CA TYR A 220 -8.99 -3.95 5.03
C TYR A 220 -9.52 -5.09 5.90
N VAL A 221 -9.63 -6.29 5.31
CA VAL A 221 -10.07 -7.49 6.01
C VAL A 221 -9.04 -7.89 7.08
N LEU A 222 -7.74 -7.83 6.76
CA LEU A 222 -6.65 -8.07 7.70
C LEU A 222 -6.65 -7.03 8.84
N GLU A 223 -6.67 -5.73 8.51
CA GLU A 223 -6.66 -4.65 9.50
C GLU A 223 -7.88 -4.71 10.44
N LEU A 224 -9.07 -5.07 9.92
CA LEU A 224 -10.25 -5.31 10.75
C LEU A 224 -10.08 -6.55 11.64
N GLY A 225 -9.53 -7.64 11.09
CA GLY A 225 -9.25 -8.86 11.86
C GLY A 225 -8.35 -8.57 13.07
N GLU A 226 -7.22 -7.90 12.83
CA GLU A 226 -6.25 -7.54 13.89
C GLU A 226 -6.83 -6.55 14.90
N LEU A 227 -7.65 -5.59 14.45
CA LEU A 227 -8.38 -4.72 15.36
C LEU A 227 -9.31 -5.54 16.27
N LEU A 228 -10.09 -6.46 15.70
CA LEU A 228 -11.01 -7.31 16.48
C LEU A 228 -10.25 -8.19 17.47
N GLU A 229 -9.07 -8.71 17.12
CA GLU A 229 -8.21 -9.43 18.06
C GLU A 229 -7.76 -8.55 19.22
N SER A 230 -7.26 -7.34 18.93
CA SER A 230 -6.83 -6.40 19.97
C SER A 230 -7.96 -6.00 20.92
N LEU A 231 -9.21 -6.06 20.45
CA LEU A 231 -10.41 -5.77 21.22
C LEU A 231 -10.93 -7.00 21.99
N GLY A 232 -10.24 -8.13 21.94
CA GLY A 232 -10.67 -9.37 22.61
C GLY A 232 -11.89 -10.02 21.96
N ARG A 233 -12.06 -9.85 20.64
CA ARG A 233 -13.19 -10.40 19.85
C ARG A 233 -12.70 -11.48 18.85
N PRO A 234 -12.06 -12.57 19.32
CA PRO A 234 -11.36 -13.54 18.47
C PRO A 234 -12.29 -14.29 17.50
N THR A 235 -13.55 -14.53 17.89
CA THR A 235 -14.54 -15.17 17.00
C THR A 235 -14.84 -14.31 15.78
N GLU A 236 -14.95 -12.99 15.96
CA GLU A 236 -15.21 -12.06 14.86
C GLU A 236 -13.96 -11.83 14.01
N ALA A 237 -12.78 -11.78 14.64
CA ALA A 237 -11.50 -11.75 13.92
C ALA A 237 -11.32 -12.98 13.02
N ARG A 238 -11.58 -14.18 13.56
CA ARG A 238 -11.52 -15.42 12.78
C ARG A 238 -12.47 -15.40 11.60
N ALA A 239 -13.66 -14.80 11.74
CA ALA A 239 -14.58 -14.62 10.63
C ALA A 239 -13.98 -13.75 9.51
N GLN A 240 -13.23 -12.70 9.83
CA GLN A 240 -12.52 -11.89 8.83
C GLN A 240 -11.41 -12.68 8.14
N TYR A 241 -10.62 -13.46 8.90
CA TYR A 241 -9.57 -14.29 8.31
C TYR A 241 -10.13 -15.37 7.38
N LEU A 242 -11.31 -15.92 7.65
CA LEU A 242 -12.00 -16.82 6.73
C LEU A 242 -12.40 -16.13 5.41
N VAL A 243 -12.77 -14.84 5.44
CA VAL A 243 -13.02 -14.06 4.22
C VAL A 243 -11.73 -13.94 3.41
N LEU A 244 -10.63 -13.61 4.06
CA LEU A 244 -9.33 -13.46 3.42
C LEU A 244 -8.79 -14.80 2.86
N GLU A 245 -8.96 -15.91 3.57
CA GLU A 245 -8.69 -17.27 3.06
C GLU A 245 -9.56 -17.62 1.83
N ALA A 246 -10.80 -17.11 1.75
CA ALA A 246 -11.68 -17.32 0.61
C ALA A 246 -11.28 -16.46 -0.60
N GLU A 247 -10.92 -15.19 -0.37
CA GLU A 247 -10.37 -14.28 -1.39
C GLU A 247 -9.13 -14.89 -2.05
N GLN A 248 -8.22 -15.45 -1.26
CA GLN A 248 -7.01 -16.13 -1.74
C GLN A 248 -7.32 -17.28 -2.70
N LYS A 249 -8.27 -18.14 -2.34
CA LYS A 249 -8.67 -19.26 -3.19
C LYS A 249 -9.27 -18.76 -4.50
N LEU A 250 -10.07 -17.71 -4.44
CA LEU A 250 -10.65 -17.09 -5.62
C LEU A 250 -9.57 -16.50 -6.53
N PHE A 251 -8.59 -15.79 -5.96
CA PHE A 251 -7.46 -15.22 -6.71
C PHE A 251 -6.63 -16.32 -7.38
N ALA A 252 -6.27 -17.36 -6.63
CA ALA A 252 -5.50 -18.49 -7.16
C ALA A 252 -6.20 -19.19 -8.34
N ILE A 253 -7.51 -19.43 -8.25
CA ILE A 253 -8.28 -20.06 -9.33
C ILE A 253 -8.38 -19.15 -10.57
N ASN A 254 -8.34 -17.84 -10.39
CA ASN A 254 -8.38 -16.87 -11.49
C ASN A 254 -6.98 -16.42 -11.97
N GLY A 255 -5.90 -17.05 -11.49
CA GLY A 255 -4.54 -16.70 -11.87
C GLY A 255 -4.06 -15.33 -11.35
N VAL A 256 -4.74 -14.75 -10.37
CA VAL A 256 -4.34 -13.52 -9.70
C VAL A 256 -3.21 -13.82 -8.71
N VAL A 257 -2.10 -13.11 -8.83
CA VAL A 257 -0.92 -13.28 -7.98
C VAL A 257 -0.80 -12.10 -7.02
N ASP A 258 -1.12 -12.35 -5.75
CA ASP A 258 -1.07 -11.39 -4.65
C ASP A 258 -0.23 -11.93 -3.48
N ASP A 259 0.99 -12.33 -3.79
CA ASP A 259 1.87 -13.01 -2.84
C ASP A 259 2.30 -12.08 -1.68
N LEU A 260 2.30 -10.76 -1.88
CA LEU A 260 2.66 -9.79 -0.85
C LEU A 260 1.67 -9.81 0.31
N ASN A 261 0.39 -9.51 0.05
CA ASN A 261 -0.61 -9.44 1.11
C ASN A 261 -0.92 -10.82 1.68
N LEU A 262 -0.93 -11.84 0.82
CA LEU A 262 -1.07 -13.22 1.26
C LEU A 262 0.08 -13.62 2.19
N GLY A 263 1.32 -13.29 1.80
CA GLY A 263 2.50 -13.56 2.60
C GLY A 263 2.45 -12.88 3.97
N GLN A 264 2.07 -11.60 4.02
CA GLN A 264 1.90 -10.86 5.28
C GLN A 264 0.88 -11.52 6.20
N TYR A 265 -0.30 -11.87 5.68
CA TYR A 265 -1.30 -12.60 6.46
C TYR A 265 -0.78 -13.95 6.96
N GLN A 266 -0.14 -14.74 6.09
CA GLN A 266 0.36 -16.07 6.46
C GLN A 266 1.50 -16.00 7.50
N ALA A 267 2.27 -14.92 7.52
CA ALA A 267 3.36 -14.72 8.48
C ALA A 267 2.82 -14.59 9.92
N ASP A 268 1.75 -13.80 10.09
CA ASP A 268 1.22 -13.49 11.43
C ASP A 268 0.10 -14.42 11.89
N HIS A 269 -0.79 -14.81 10.98
CA HIS A 269 -2.08 -15.44 11.29
C HIS A 269 -2.27 -16.83 10.65
N GLY A 270 -1.32 -17.28 9.83
CA GLY A 270 -1.40 -18.52 9.06
C GLY A 270 -0.18 -19.42 9.20
N ASN A 271 0.38 -19.85 8.07
CA ASN A 271 1.57 -20.69 8.01
C ASN A 271 2.82 -19.87 7.59
N PRO A 272 3.75 -19.57 8.52
CA PRO A 272 4.94 -18.79 8.20
C PRO A 272 5.84 -19.39 7.12
N ARG A 273 5.87 -20.72 6.95
CA ARG A 273 6.65 -21.34 5.86
C ARG A 273 6.02 -21.10 4.49
N LEU A 274 4.69 -21.06 4.44
CA LEU A 274 3.97 -20.66 3.23
C LEU A 274 4.23 -19.18 2.93
N ALA A 275 4.22 -18.32 3.96
CA ALA A 275 4.57 -16.91 3.82
C ALA A 275 5.96 -16.72 3.18
N VAL A 276 6.99 -17.43 3.68
CA VAL A 276 8.34 -17.40 3.10
C VAL A 276 8.33 -17.83 1.63
N THR A 277 7.59 -18.88 1.28
CA THR A 277 7.50 -19.38 -0.11
C THR A 277 6.93 -18.31 -1.05
N LEU A 278 5.81 -17.72 -0.67
CA LEU A 278 5.11 -16.71 -1.46
C LEU A 278 5.94 -15.43 -1.58
N LEU A 279 6.48 -14.93 -0.46
CA LEU A 279 7.26 -13.70 -0.45
C LEU A 279 8.63 -13.85 -1.10
N THR A 280 9.18 -15.07 -1.15
CA THR A 280 10.37 -15.37 -1.97
C THR A 280 10.04 -15.29 -3.46
N ALA A 281 8.88 -15.82 -3.88
CA ALA A 281 8.42 -15.70 -5.25
C ALA A 281 8.12 -14.24 -5.63
N GLU A 282 7.49 -13.47 -4.73
CA GLU A 282 7.27 -12.03 -4.91
C GLU A 282 8.60 -11.27 -4.98
N TRP A 283 9.58 -11.58 -4.13
CA TRP A 283 10.91 -10.96 -4.18
C TRP A 283 11.64 -11.23 -5.50
N GLY A 284 11.38 -12.37 -6.13
CA GLY A 284 11.86 -12.67 -7.48
C GLY A 284 11.26 -11.77 -8.57
N ARG A 285 10.05 -11.24 -8.35
CA ARG A 285 9.29 -10.40 -9.30
C ARG A 285 9.38 -8.90 -8.98
N ARG A 286 9.46 -8.56 -7.69
CA ARG A 286 9.47 -7.21 -7.11
C ARG A 286 10.58 -7.11 -6.07
N ARG A 287 11.54 -6.22 -6.31
CA ARG A 287 12.68 -5.96 -5.40
C ARG A 287 12.50 -4.68 -4.59
N SER A 288 11.25 -4.32 -4.31
CA SER A 288 10.93 -3.11 -3.53
C SER A 288 11.18 -3.31 -2.04
N VAL A 289 11.42 -2.22 -1.32
CA VAL A 289 11.63 -2.23 0.14
C VAL A 289 10.46 -2.83 0.93
N LEU A 290 9.24 -2.78 0.37
CA LEU A 290 8.04 -3.40 0.95
C LEU A 290 8.12 -4.93 0.97
N VAL A 291 8.59 -5.52 -0.14
CA VAL A 291 8.71 -6.98 -0.25
C VAL A 291 9.91 -7.47 0.57
N ALA A 292 10.98 -6.68 0.65
CA ALA A 292 12.11 -6.97 1.54
C ALA A 292 11.65 -7.04 3.01
N ASP A 293 10.86 -6.07 3.48
CA ASP A 293 10.31 -6.07 4.84
C ASP A 293 9.44 -7.31 5.08
N ALA A 294 8.42 -7.52 4.24
CA ALA A 294 7.49 -8.63 4.40
C ALA A 294 8.19 -9.99 4.38
N LEU A 295 9.14 -10.21 3.46
CA LEU A 295 9.92 -11.45 3.40
C LEU A 295 10.80 -11.62 4.64
N SER A 296 11.45 -10.55 5.12
CA SER A 296 12.24 -10.60 6.35
C SER A 296 11.39 -11.00 7.55
N TRP A 297 10.19 -10.43 7.67
CA TRP A 297 9.25 -10.78 8.72
C TRP A 297 8.76 -12.22 8.61
N ALA A 298 8.42 -12.70 7.40
CA ALA A 298 8.05 -14.09 7.20
C ALA A 298 9.16 -15.08 7.57
N LEU A 299 10.43 -14.76 7.23
CA LEU A 299 11.59 -15.56 7.61
C LEU A 299 11.74 -15.62 9.14
N HIS A 300 11.58 -14.48 9.83
CA HIS A 300 11.55 -14.42 11.29
C HIS A 300 10.47 -15.30 11.88
N ARG A 301 9.23 -15.14 11.40
CA ARG A 301 8.07 -15.93 11.84
C ARG A 301 8.25 -17.43 11.56
N ALA A 302 9.10 -17.80 10.60
CA ALA A 302 9.49 -19.18 10.30
C ALA A 302 10.72 -19.68 11.09
N GLY A 303 11.30 -18.87 11.99
CA GLY A 303 12.46 -19.20 12.81
C GLY A 303 13.80 -19.11 12.06
N GLN A 304 13.88 -18.29 11.01
CA GLN A 304 15.04 -18.14 10.14
C GLN A 304 15.69 -16.75 10.28
N ASP A 305 15.91 -16.31 11.52
CA ASP A 305 16.31 -14.94 11.87
C ASP A 305 17.61 -14.48 11.21
N ALA A 306 18.59 -15.39 11.10
CA ALA A 306 19.87 -15.10 10.44
C ALA A 306 19.72 -14.79 8.94
N GLN A 307 18.70 -15.36 8.27
CA GLN A 307 18.37 -15.04 6.88
C GLN A 307 17.46 -13.81 6.79
N ALA A 308 16.67 -13.52 7.82
CA ALA A 308 15.78 -12.38 7.87
C ALA A 308 16.54 -11.04 7.96
N LEU A 309 17.58 -10.96 8.81
CA LEU A 309 18.24 -9.69 9.13
C LEU A 309 18.81 -8.93 7.90
N PRO A 310 19.49 -9.57 6.93
CA PRO A 310 19.93 -8.87 5.72
C PRO A 310 18.78 -8.23 4.93
N LEU A 311 17.63 -8.91 4.82
CA LEU A 311 16.45 -8.38 4.13
C LEU A 311 15.76 -7.27 4.94
N ALA A 312 15.74 -7.38 6.26
CA ALA A 312 15.24 -6.31 7.13
C ALA A 312 16.09 -5.03 7.01
N ARG A 313 17.41 -5.17 6.83
CA ARG A 313 18.31 -4.03 6.53
C ARG A 313 18.05 -3.46 5.14
N GLU A 314 17.82 -4.31 4.16
CA GLU A 314 17.46 -3.91 2.79
C GLU A 314 16.14 -3.11 2.77
N ALA A 315 15.14 -3.49 3.57
CA ALA A 315 13.87 -2.76 3.69
C ALA A 315 14.04 -1.30 4.15
N ASN A 316 15.11 -0.97 4.87
CA ASN A 316 15.39 0.40 5.32
C ASN A 316 16.52 1.09 4.53
N ARG A 317 17.02 0.49 3.44
CA ARG A 317 18.17 1.01 2.67
C ARG A 317 17.99 2.46 2.18
N LEU A 318 16.74 2.87 1.96
CA LEU A 318 16.38 4.21 1.49
C LEU A 318 16.22 5.22 2.64
N GLY A 319 16.30 4.80 3.89
CA GLY A 319 16.01 5.67 5.04
C GLY A 319 14.53 5.81 5.35
N TRP A 320 13.68 4.95 4.77
CA TRP A 320 12.24 4.92 5.04
C TRP A 320 11.95 4.86 6.55
N ARG A 321 11.18 5.83 7.03
CA ARG A 321 10.86 6.02 8.45
C ARG A 321 9.50 5.42 8.82
N ASP A 322 9.33 4.14 8.49
CA ASP A 322 8.11 3.41 8.81
C ASP A 322 8.23 2.65 10.14
N ALA A 323 7.21 2.78 10.99
CA ALA A 323 7.21 2.16 12.32
C ALA A 323 7.13 0.63 12.26
N THR A 324 6.36 0.08 11.32
CA THR A 324 6.21 -1.38 11.16
C THR A 324 7.52 -2.02 10.73
N VAL A 325 8.19 -1.42 9.75
CA VAL A 325 9.49 -1.92 9.25
C VAL A 325 10.56 -1.89 10.35
N ARG A 326 10.62 -0.79 11.11
CA ARG A 326 11.54 -0.68 12.25
C ARG A 326 11.21 -1.69 13.34
N TYR A 327 9.93 -1.90 13.61
CA TYR A 327 9.49 -2.92 14.57
C TYR A 327 9.93 -4.32 14.14
N HIS A 328 9.67 -4.73 12.88
CA HIS A 328 10.10 -6.03 12.36
C HIS A 328 11.61 -6.24 12.52
N ARG A 329 12.42 -5.25 12.11
CA ARG A 329 13.87 -5.33 12.24
C ARG A 329 14.32 -5.42 13.70
N GLY A 330 13.77 -4.58 14.59
CA GLY A 330 14.11 -4.61 16.01
C GLY A 330 13.74 -5.94 16.69
N VAL A 331 12.65 -6.57 16.29
CA VAL A 331 12.28 -7.92 16.77
C VAL A 331 13.25 -8.98 16.25
N ILE A 332 13.65 -8.91 14.98
CA ILE A 332 14.65 -9.82 14.39
C ILE A 332 15.99 -9.67 15.09
N GLU A 333 16.48 -8.46 15.29
CA GLU A 333 17.73 -8.19 16.02
C GLU A 333 17.66 -8.73 17.45
N GLN A 334 16.54 -8.52 18.15
CA GLN A 334 16.34 -9.08 19.48
C GLN A 334 16.42 -10.60 19.49
N SER A 335 15.82 -11.27 18.50
CA SER A 335 15.85 -12.74 18.39
C SER A 335 17.26 -13.31 18.16
N LEU A 336 18.15 -12.50 17.58
CA LEU A 336 19.56 -12.84 17.35
C LEU A 336 20.47 -12.49 18.54
N GLY A 337 19.94 -11.86 19.59
CA GLY A 337 20.71 -11.39 20.75
C GLY A 337 21.41 -10.05 20.53
N ASP A 338 21.07 -9.31 19.48
CA ASP A 338 21.61 -7.99 19.18
C ASP A 338 20.81 -6.90 19.95
N ASP A 339 20.92 -6.89 21.29
CA ASP A 339 20.06 -6.09 22.17
C ASP A 339 20.16 -4.57 21.95
N GLN A 340 21.35 -4.06 21.61
CA GLN A 340 21.54 -2.63 21.41
C GLN A 340 20.91 -2.13 20.10
N PRO A 341 21.15 -2.78 18.93
CA PRO A 341 20.36 -2.54 17.71
C PRO A 341 18.85 -2.69 17.96
N ALA A 342 18.43 -3.79 18.59
CA ALA A 342 17.02 -4.05 18.86
C ALA A 342 16.35 -2.93 19.66
N ARG A 343 17.00 -2.44 20.72
CA ARG A 343 16.52 -1.30 21.51
C ARG A 343 16.37 -0.05 20.64
N THR A 344 17.35 0.22 19.77
CA THR A 344 17.35 1.38 18.87
C THR A 344 16.17 1.35 17.92
N ASP A 345 15.89 0.20 17.32
CA ASP A 345 14.82 0.08 16.33
C ASP A 345 13.42 -0.02 16.93
N LEU A 346 13.25 -0.72 18.05
CA LEU A 346 11.98 -0.74 18.78
C LEU A 346 11.60 0.65 19.32
N ALA A 347 12.56 1.38 19.91
CA ALA A 347 12.35 2.77 20.31
C ALA A 347 12.08 3.67 19.10
N GLY A 348 12.81 3.45 18.00
CA GLY A 348 12.62 4.16 16.74
C GLY A 348 11.23 3.94 16.12
N ALA A 349 10.68 2.74 16.19
CA ALA A 349 9.34 2.42 15.72
C ALA A 349 8.27 3.19 16.51
N LEU A 350 8.36 3.14 17.85
CA LEU A 350 7.44 3.84 18.74
C LEU A 350 7.55 5.37 18.64
N ALA A 351 8.75 5.89 18.38
CA ALA A 351 8.97 7.31 18.14
C ALA A 351 8.41 7.77 16.79
N ALA A 352 8.49 6.93 15.74
CA ALA A 352 7.93 7.25 14.43
C ALA A 352 6.40 7.25 14.45
N ASN A 353 5.79 6.24 15.05
CA ASN A 353 4.35 6.18 15.29
C ASN A 353 4.07 5.25 16.48
N PRO A 354 3.57 5.73 17.62
CA PRO A 354 3.31 4.89 18.79
C PRO A 354 2.05 4.02 18.68
N VAL A 355 1.25 4.19 17.62
CA VAL A 355 -0.05 3.53 17.41
C VAL A 355 -0.12 2.89 16.01
N PHE A 356 1.04 2.52 15.46
CA PHE A 356 1.18 1.99 14.09
C PHE A 356 0.45 0.68 13.82
N SER A 357 0.22 -0.12 14.86
CA SER A 357 -0.55 -1.37 14.80
C SER A 357 -1.19 -1.64 16.16
N PRO A 358 -2.45 -2.11 16.20
CA PRO A 358 -3.11 -2.46 17.46
C PRO A 358 -2.49 -3.70 18.14
N LEU A 359 -1.76 -4.53 17.40
CA LEU A 359 -1.07 -5.72 17.91
C LEU A 359 0.43 -5.48 18.13
N HIS A 360 1.12 -4.90 17.15
CA HIS A 360 2.58 -4.76 17.18
C HIS A 360 3.05 -3.59 18.05
N ALA A 361 2.30 -2.49 18.17
CA ALA A 361 2.74 -1.36 19.00
C ALA A 361 2.77 -1.69 20.51
N PRO A 362 1.76 -2.39 21.09
CA PRO A 362 1.88 -2.90 22.46
C PRO A 362 3.04 -3.88 22.66
N ASP A 363 3.26 -4.80 21.71
CA ASP A 363 4.37 -5.75 21.78
C ASP A 363 5.74 -5.05 21.73
N ALA A 364 5.90 -4.06 20.84
CA ALA A 364 7.11 -3.23 20.75
C ALA A 364 7.44 -2.58 22.11
N ARG A 365 6.46 -2.01 22.82
CA ARG A 365 6.64 -1.44 24.16
C ARG A 365 7.08 -2.50 25.16
N ALA A 366 6.43 -3.67 25.16
CA ALA A 366 6.75 -4.75 26.08
C ALA A 366 8.17 -5.30 25.86
N ARG A 367 8.60 -5.42 24.60
CA ARG A 367 9.97 -5.82 24.23
C ARG A 367 11.00 -4.79 24.64
N LEU A 368 10.73 -3.51 24.37
CA LEU A 368 11.63 -2.42 24.74
C LEU A 368 11.83 -2.36 26.26
N ALA A 369 10.74 -2.44 27.03
CA ALA A 369 10.81 -2.44 28.50
C ALA A 369 11.64 -3.63 29.06
N ARG A 370 11.55 -4.82 28.43
CA ARG A 370 12.39 -5.96 28.80
C ARG A 370 13.87 -5.73 28.53
N LEU A 371 14.21 -5.12 27.39
CA LEU A 371 15.60 -4.79 27.05
C LEU A 371 16.18 -3.70 27.96
N GLU A 372 15.36 -2.75 28.43
CA GLU A 372 15.78 -1.69 29.34
C GLU A 372 15.95 -2.19 30.77
N GLY A 373 15.10 -3.13 31.23
CA GLY A 373 15.20 -3.73 32.57
C GLY A 373 16.31 -4.78 32.74
N GLN A 374 17.05 -5.09 31.68
CA GLN A 374 18.20 -6.02 31.69
C GLN A 374 19.56 -5.31 31.82
N GLN A 375 19.57 -3.97 31.85
CA GLN A 375 20.76 -3.13 32.12
C GLN A 375 20.88 -2.84 33.62
#